data_AF-A0A5Q0H3I1-F1
#
_entry.id   AF-A0A5Q0H3I1-F1
#
_cell.length_a   1.000
_cell.length_b   1.000
_cell.length_c   1.000
_cell.angle_alpha   90.00
_cell.angle_beta   90.00
_cell.angle_gamma   90.00
#
_symmetry.space_group_name_H-M   'P 1'
#
loop_
_entity.id
_entity.type
_entity.pdbx_description
1 polymer ?
#
loop_
_entity_poly.entity_id
_entity_poly.type
_entity_poly.pdbx_seq_one_letter_code
_entity_poly.pdbx_strand_id
1 'polypeptide(L)'
;MHVRGLCGDCNSMAGGRYDRAYADFAQNVARMTSPFARRIQIFRNEPPAVFFAPRLVAMSVLYGMFGIYPRLRIIFPSLAEDLAQNAEFIRWPDKVELKLGLTTPQVGKRGLLTSGVTMMKVLDERLVYFPFADIVFPPLIWTLTPTDTPPELGMDITRNLTNASSWVRYSQDRVNVDLRSITKNLPFFAHPFLGTDRDSWPEMHGESVIVHGMIP
;
A
#
# COMPACT_ATOMS: atom_id res chain seq x y z
N MET A 1 14.88 1.24 1.05
CA MET A 1 14.24 1.24 2.38
C MET A 1 14.99 0.26 3.25
N HIS A 2 15.39 0.67 4.46
CA HIS A 2 15.99 -0.25 5.43
C HIS A 2 15.08 -0.29 6.64
N VAL A 3 14.47 -1.44 6.94
CA VAL A 3 13.49 -1.56 8.02
C VAL A 3 14.14 -2.31 9.18
N ARG A 4 14.30 -1.63 10.32
CA ARG A 4 14.75 -2.24 11.57
C ARG A 4 13.64 -3.17 12.06
N GLY A 5 13.75 -4.46 11.77
CA GLY A 5 12.71 -5.47 12.03
C GLY A 5 12.73 -6.65 11.04
N LEU A 6 13.36 -6.47 9.87
CA LEU A 6 13.68 -7.54 8.92
C LEU A 6 15.05 -8.15 9.25
N CYS A 7 15.25 -9.45 8.97
CA CYS A 7 16.59 -10.06 9.05
C CYS A 7 17.53 -9.42 8.01
N GLY A 8 18.84 -9.66 8.13
CA GLY A 8 19.85 -9.11 7.23
C GLY A 8 19.57 -9.41 5.76
N ASP A 9 19.14 -10.62 5.45
CA ASP A 9 18.80 -11.05 4.09
C ASP A 9 17.55 -10.33 3.55
N CYS A 10 16.50 -10.21 4.37
CA CYS A 10 15.29 -9.47 4.02
C CYS A 10 15.56 -7.98 3.78
N ASN A 11 16.44 -7.37 4.57
CA ASN A 11 16.87 -5.98 4.35
C ASN A 11 17.72 -5.82 3.07
N SER A 12 18.55 -6.81 2.76
CA SER A 12 19.38 -6.82 1.54
C SER A 12 18.54 -7.05 0.28
N MET A 13 17.51 -7.90 0.38
CA MET A 13 16.53 -8.14 -0.69
C MET A 13 15.65 -6.92 -0.94
N ALA A 14 15.09 -6.33 0.13
CA ALA A 14 14.31 -5.09 0.04
C ALA A 14 15.18 -3.99 -0.59
N GLY A 15 16.30 -3.64 0.05
CA GLY A 15 17.22 -2.59 -0.41
C GLY A 15 17.92 -2.84 -1.75
N GLY A 16 17.80 -4.03 -2.31
CA GLY A 16 18.37 -4.43 -3.60
C GLY A 16 17.33 -4.39 -4.72
N ARG A 17 16.95 -5.58 -5.21
CA ARG A 17 16.15 -5.75 -6.44
C ARG A 17 14.72 -5.20 -6.34
N TYR A 18 14.11 -5.27 -5.16
CA TYR A 18 12.68 -4.96 -5.01
C TYR A 18 12.44 -3.46 -4.89
N ASP A 19 13.27 -2.77 -4.09
CA ASP A 19 13.14 -1.33 -3.92
C ASP A 19 13.40 -0.57 -5.21
N ARG A 20 14.30 -1.06 -6.08
CA ARG A 20 14.49 -0.48 -7.40
C ARG A 20 13.24 -0.59 -8.26
N ALA A 21 12.63 -1.79 -8.33
CA ALA A 21 11.39 -1.99 -9.08
C ALA A 21 10.26 -1.10 -8.55
N TYR A 22 10.14 -0.95 -7.22
CA TYR A 22 9.19 -0.03 -6.60
C TYR A 22 9.49 1.43 -6.96
N ALA A 23 10.74 1.87 -6.85
CA ALA A 23 11.15 3.24 -7.15
C ALA A 23 10.87 3.59 -8.62
N ASP A 24 11.23 2.71 -9.56
CA ASP A 24 10.97 2.88 -10.99
C ASP A 24 9.45 2.97 -11.25
N PHE A 25 8.65 2.10 -10.63
CA PHE A 25 7.19 2.14 -10.72
C PHE A 25 6.62 3.46 -10.18
N ALA A 26 6.99 3.83 -8.95
CA ALA A 26 6.51 5.03 -8.29
C ALA A 26 6.88 6.31 -9.07
N GLN A 27 8.11 6.39 -9.60
CA GLN A 27 8.55 7.52 -10.43
C GLN A 27 7.76 7.61 -11.74
N ASN A 28 7.52 6.48 -12.41
CA ASN A 28 6.72 6.45 -13.63
C ASN A 28 5.27 6.86 -13.39
N VAL A 29 4.65 6.39 -12.29
CA VAL A 29 3.33 6.84 -11.88
C VAL A 29 3.34 8.33 -11.53
N ALA A 30 4.34 8.83 -10.81
CA ALA A 30 4.46 10.23 -10.44
C ALA A 30 4.52 11.16 -11.67
N ARG A 31 5.31 10.78 -12.67
CA ARG A 31 5.41 11.52 -13.93
C ARG A 31 4.05 11.62 -14.64
N MET A 32 3.34 10.49 -14.74
CA MET A 32 2.06 10.38 -15.44
C MET A 32 0.88 10.94 -14.64
N THR A 33 1.02 11.10 -13.33
CA THR A 33 -0.01 11.66 -12.44
C THR A 33 0.32 13.06 -11.94
N SER A 34 1.33 13.71 -12.51
CA SER A 34 1.72 15.08 -12.19
C SER A 34 0.58 16.07 -12.51
N PRO A 35 0.50 17.24 -11.84
CA PRO A 35 -0.53 18.24 -12.13
C PRO A 35 -0.56 18.65 -13.61
N PHE A 36 0.61 18.72 -14.25
CA PHE A 36 0.72 19.00 -15.68
C PHE A 36 0.15 17.86 -16.54
N ALA A 37 0.55 16.60 -16.28
CA ALA A 37 0.03 15.45 -17.00
C ALA A 37 -1.51 15.32 -16.86
N ARG A 38 -2.04 15.60 -15.67
CA ARG A 38 -3.49 15.61 -15.41
C ARG A 38 -4.26 16.69 -16.15
N ARG A 39 -3.66 17.86 -16.41
CA ARG A 39 -4.31 18.91 -17.22
C ARG A 39 -4.50 18.45 -18.67
N ILE A 40 -3.64 17.56 -19.13
CA ILE A 40 -3.63 17.06 -20.51
C ILE A 40 -4.46 15.77 -20.64
N GLN A 41 -4.49 14.93 -19.60
CA GLN A 41 -5.19 13.64 -19.57
C GLN A 41 -6.51 13.75 -18.78
N ILE A 42 -7.64 13.86 -19.48
CA ILE A 42 -9.01 14.03 -18.92
C ILE A 42 -9.57 12.69 -18.39
N PHE A 43 -8.77 11.86 -17.72
CA PHE A 43 -9.22 10.54 -17.26
C PHE A 43 -9.09 10.43 -15.73
N ARG A 44 -10.18 10.77 -15.03
CA ARG A 44 -10.24 10.65 -13.57
C ARG A 44 -10.29 9.16 -13.19
N ASN A 45 -9.43 8.77 -12.24
CA ASN A 45 -9.33 7.40 -11.69
C ASN A 45 -8.91 6.31 -12.69
N GLU A 46 -8.47 6.66 -13.90
CA GLU A 46 -7.89 5.67 -14.81
C GLU A 46 -6.42 5.43 -14.45
N PRO A 47 -5.97 4.17 -14.49
CA PRO A 47 -4.57 3.86 -14.29
C PRO A 47 -3.71 4.47 -15.40
N PRO A 48 -2.55 5.07 -15.08
CA PRO A 48 -1.63 5.57 -16.10
C PRO A 48 -1.01 4.41 -16.89
N ALA A 49 -0.62 4.69 -18.14
CA ALA A 49 0.12 3.77 -19.00
C ALA A 49 1.57 3.58 -18.48
N VAL A 50 1.72 2.78 -17.44
CA VAL A 50 3.00 2.50 -16.77
C VAL A 50 3.31 1.03 -16.89
N PHE A 51 4.46 0.73 -17.47
CA PHE A 51 5.01 -0.62 -17.53
C PHE A 51 5.91 -0.87 -16.32
N PHE A 52 5.72 -2.01 -15.67
CA PHE A 52 6.47 -2.36 -14.47
C PHE A 52 6.50 -3.87 -14.21
N ALA A 53 7.20 -4.28 -13.15
CA ALA A 53 7.29 -5.65 -12.66
C ALA A 53 6.34 -5.87 -11.47
N PRO A 54 5.12 -6.41 -11.66
CA PRO A 54 4.08 -6.40 -10.62
C PRO A 54 4.50 -7.15 -9.36
N ARG A 55 5.11 -8.31 -9.53
CA ARG A 55 5.60 -9.11 -8.40
C ARG A 55 6.66 -8.38 -7.61
N LEU A 56 7.67 -7.81 -8.27
CA LEU A 56 8.79 -7.17 -7.58
C LEU A 56 8.31 -5.98 -6.76
N VAL A 57 7.36 -5.20 -7.30
CA VAL A 57 6.72 -4.09 -6.59
C VAL A 57 5.91 -4.58 -5.40
N ALA A 58 5.03 -5.57 -5.58
CA ALA A 58 4.23 -6.12 -4.49
C ALA A 58 5.09 -6.70 -3.37
N MET A 59 6.18 -7.40 -3.71
CA MET A 59 7.13 -7.95 -2.75
C MET A 59 7.85 -6.84 -1.96
N SER A 60 8.31 -5.76 -2.61
CA SER A 60 8.91 -4.59 -1.92
C SER A 60 7.96 -4.05 -0.85
N VAL A 61 6.69 -3.83 -1.22
CA VAL A 61 5.65 -3.32 -0.32
C VAL A 61 5.39 -4.28 0.84
N LEU A 62 5.27 -5.59 0.56
CA LEU A 62 5.03 -6.60 1.59
C LEU A 62 6.20 -6.73 2.58
N TYR A 63 7.45 -6.71 2.11
CA TYR A 63 8.60 -6.67 3.02
C TYR A 63 8.56 -5.44 3.91
N GLY A 64 8.21 -4.27 3.36
CA GLY A 64 8.01 -3.05 4.13
C GLY A 64 6.93 -3.21 5.21
N MET A 65 5.76 -3.73 4.84
CA MET A 65 4.63 -3.94 5.74
C MET A 65 4.92 -4.96 6.86
N PHE A 66 5.57 -6.09 6.53
CA PHE A 66 6.04 -7.06 7.52
C PHE A 66 7.20 -6.56 8.38
N GLY A 67 7.94 -5.56 7.89
CA GLY A 67 8.97 -4.87 8.65
C GLY A 67 8.38 -3.90 9.68
N ILE A 68 7.35 -3.13 9.30
CA ILE A 68 6.70 -2.17 10.22
C ILE A 68 5.67 -2.82 11.14
N TYR A 69 5.09 -3.97 10.76
CA TYR A 69 4.15 -4.72 11.59
C TYR A 69 4.56 -6.19 11.78
N PRO A 70 5.51 -6.49 12.68
CA PRO A 70 6.01 -7.85 12.90
C PRO A 70 4.92 -8.86 13.28
N ARG A 71 3.81 -8.41 13.88
CA ARG A 71 2.66 -9.26 14.24
C ARG A 71 2.01 -9.95 13.03
N LEU A 72 2.21 -9.44 11.82
CA LEU A 72 1.79 -10.13 10.58
C LEU A 72 2.39 -11.53 10.46
N ARG A 73 3.56 -11.80 11.06
CA ARG A 73 4.19 -13.14 11.07
C ARG A 73 3.41 -14.15 11.91
N ILE A 74 2.69 -13.66 12.92
CA ILE A 74 1.85 -14.49 13.79
C ILE A 74 0.47 -14.67 13.14
N ILE A 75 -0.07 -13.61 12.52
CA ILE A 75 -1.40 -13.63 11.88
C ILE A 75 -1.38 -14.44 10.58
N PHE A 76 -0.31 -14.31 9.78
CA PHE A 76 -0.16 -14.94 8.46
C PHE A 76 1.19 -15.68 8.34
N PRO A 77 1.39 -16.78 9.10
CA PRO A 77 2.69 -17.46 9.18
C PRO A 77 3.17 -18.02 7.83
N SER A 78 2.27 -18.60 7.02
CA SER A 78 2.64 -19.14 5.70
C SER A 78 3.10 -18.05 4.74
N LEU A 79 2.44 -16.88 4.75
CA LEU A 79 2.86 -15.73 3.95
C LEU A 79 4.23 -15.21 4.42
N ALA A 80 4.45 -15.15 5.73
CA ALA A 80 5.73 -14.75 6.31
C ALA A 80 6.87 -15.68 5.89
N GLU A 81 6.63 -16.99 5.93
CA GLU A 81 7.56 -18.02 5.49
C GLU A 81 7.91 -17.86 3.99
N ASP A 82 6.88 -17.72 3.15
CA ASP A 82 7.06 -17.56 1.70
C ASP A 82 7.85 -16.29 1.35
N LEU A 83 7.60 -15.18 2.07
CA LEU A 83 8.37 -13.96 1.94
C LEU A 83 9.82 -14.16 2.41
N ALA A 84 10.05 -14.82 3.54
CA ALA A 84 11.39 -15.05 4.08
C ALA A 84 12.24 -15.94 3.16
N GLN A 85 11.64 -16.97 2.55
CA GLN A 85 12.30 -17.88 1.62
C GLN A 85 12.37 -17.33 0.19
N ASN A 86 11.73 -16.18 -0.07
CA ASN A 86 11.51 -15.69 -1.43
C ASN A 86 10.95 -16.80 -2.34
N ALA A 87 9.90 -17.47 -1.85
CA ALA A 87 9.28 -18.60 -2.54
C ALA A 87 8.83 -18.20 -3.94
N GLU A 88 8.94 -19.10 -4.90
CA GLU A 88 8.46 -18.88 -6.28
C GLU A 88 6.94 -18.71 -6.31
N PHE A 89 6.19 -19.34 -5.41
CA PHE A 89 4.74 -19.20 -5.30
C PHE A 89 4.38 -18.71 -3.90
N ILE A 90 3.71 -17.56 -3.82
CA ILE A 90 3.26 -16.98 -2.57
C ILE A 90 1.86 -17.49 -2.24
N ARG A 91 1.71 -18.15 -1.09
CA ARG A 91 0.43 -18.60 -0.53
C ARG A 91 -0.29 -17.39 0.07
N TRP A 92 -1.11 -16.76 -0.76
CA TRP A 92 -1.91 -15.60 -0.35
C TRP A 92 -3.08 -16.01 0.56
N PRO A 93 -3.22 -15.44 1.78
CA PRO A 93 -4.33 -15.76 2.66
C PRO A 93 -5.67 -15.16 2.18
N ASP A 94 -6.78 -15.86 2.38
CA ASP A 94 -8.11 -15.40 1.93
C ASP A 94 -8.66 -14.20 2.72
N LYS A 95 -8.10 -13.94 3.90
CA LYS A 95 -8.57 -12.93 4.86
C LYS A 95 -7.83 -11.59 4.77
N VAL A 96 -6.99 -11.40 3.75
CA VAL A 96 -6.19 -10.19 3.60
C VAL A 96 -6.17 -9.72 2.15
N GLU A 97 -6.22 -8.41 1.96
CA GLU A 97 -6.07 -7.78 0.66
C GLU A 97 -4.93 -6.77 0.70
N LEU A 98 -4.08 -6.79 -0.34
CA LEU A 98 -3.16 -5.70 -0.64
C LEU A 98 -3.88 -4.72 -1.56
N LYS A 99 -4.08 -3.51 -1.08
CA LYS A 99 -4.79 -2.44 -1.77
C LYS A 99 -3.85 -1.33 -2.19
N LEU A 100 -4.14 -0.71 -3.33
CA LEU A 100 -3.38 0.36 -3.95
C LEU A 100 -4.29 1.52 -4.33
N GLY A 101 -3.78 2.75 -4.16
CA GLY A 101 -4.42 3.96 -4.66
C GLY A 101 -3.42 5.08 -4.93
N LEU A 102 -3.94 6.21 -5.37
CA LEU A 102 -3.19 7.46 -5.46
C LEU A 102 -3.44 8.32 -4.23
N THR A 103 -2.39 8.96 -3.72
CA THR A 103 -2.55 9.98 -2.69
C THR A 103 -3.25 11.20 -3.29
N THR A 104 -4.09 11.85 -2.48
CA THR A 104 -4.66 13.15 -2.86
C THR A 104 -3.55 14.20 -2.97
N PRO A 105 -3.60 15.15 -3.93
CA PRO A 105 -2.57 16.18 -4.11
C PRO A 105 -2.22 16.97 -2.85
N GLN A 106 -3.18 17.11 -1.93
CA GLN A 106 -3.07 17.81 -0.65
C GLN A 106 -2.03 17.17 0.30
N VAL A 107 -1.71 15.88 0.12
CA VAL A 107 -0.70 15.18 0.92
C VAL A 107 0.70 15.75 0.66
N GLY A 108 0.92 16.38 -0.51
CA GLY A 108 2.22 16.93 -0.89
C GLY A 108 3.30 15.85 -0.94
N LYS A 109 4.46 16.13 -0.34
CA LYS A 109 5.62 15.21 -0.24
C LYS A 109 5.68 14.47 1.11
N ARG A 110 4.59 14.42 1.87
CA ARG A 110 4.58 13.74 3.16
C ARG A 110 4.52 12.23 2.96
N GLY A 111 5.50 11.53 3.50
CA GLY A 111 5.50 10.08 3.62
C GLY A 111 4.94 9.63 4.97
N LEU A 112 4.29 8.48 4.98
CA LEU A 112 3.76 7.84 6.18
C LEU A 112 3.97 6.33 6.09
N LEU A 113 4.49 5.76 7.18
CA LEU A 113 4.42 4.33 7.46
C LEU A 113 3.60 4.16 8.72
N THR A 114 2.54 3.36 8.68
CA THR A 114 1.75 3.06 9.88
C THR A 114 1.35 1.59 9.95
N SER A 115 1.17 1.08 11.15
CA SER A 115 0.64 -0.26 11.37
C SER A 115 -0.12 -0.39 12.68
N GLY A 116 -1.08 -1.31 12.71
CA GLY A 116 -1.84 -1.61 13.93
C GLY A 116 -2.67 -0.43 14.44
N VAL A 117 -3.09 0.46 13.53
CA VAL A 117 -3.95 1.60 13.85
C VAL A 117 -5.35 1.35 13.30
N THR A 118 -6.35 1.57 14.15
CA THR A 118 -7.75 1.66 13.73
C THR A 118 -8.23 3.07 13.92
N MET A 119 -8.95 3.61 12.94
CA MET A 119 -9.58 4.92 13.05
C MET A 119 -11.04 4.81 12.67
N MET A 120 -11.90 5.56 13.35
CA MET A 120 -13.32 5.61 13.04
C MET A 120 -13.78 7.06 12.97
N LYS A 121 -14.67 7.37 12.04
CA LYS A 121 -15.42 8.63 12.01
C LYS A 121 -16.86 8.32 12.37
N VAL A 122 -17.45 9.08 13.27
CA VAL A 122 -18.80 8.78 13.82
C VAL A 122 -19.74 9.98 13.88
N LEU A 123 -19.25 11.21 13.73
CA LEU A 123 -20.07 12.41 13.93
C LEU A 123 -21.00 12.69 12.74
N ASP A 124 -20.45 12.74 11.52
CA ASP A 124 -21.24 13.04 10.31
C ASP A 124 -21.69 11.77 9.57
N GLU A 125 -20.81 10.79 9.55
CA GLU A 125 -20.94 9.53 8.84
C GLU A 125 -20.18 8.46 9.61
N ARG A 126 -20.68 7.23 9.58
CA ARG A 126 -20.02 6.09 10.23
C ARG A 126 -19.04 5.45 9.26
N LEU A 127 -17.79 5.90 9.31
CA LEU A 127 -16.70 5.36 8.51
C LEU A 127 -15.69 4.65 9.39
N VAL A 128 -15.04 3.64 8.83
CA VAL A 128 -13.97 2.90 9.49
C VAL A 128 -12.76 2.81 8.58
N TYR A 129 -11.59 2.92 9.20
CA TYR A 129 -10.29 2.67 8.61
C TYR A 129 -9.56 1.64 9.48
N PHE A 130 -9.46 0.42 8.98
CA PHE A 130 -8.96 -0.73 9.74
C PHE A 130 -7.85 -1.50 9.00
N PRO A 131 -6.73 -0.84 8.64
CA PRO A 131 -5.61 -1.52 8.01
C PRO A 131 -4.75 -2.27 9.03
N PHE A 132 -4.11 -3.34 8.58
CA PHE A 132 -2.98 -3.93 9.29
C PHE A 132 -1.75 -3.02 9.18
N ALA A 133 -1.48 -2.51 8.00
CA ALA A 133 -0.31 -1.69 7.70
C ALA A 133 -0.54 -0.79 6.47
N ASP A 134 0.06 0.39 6.48
CA ASP A 134 0.08 1.33 5.37
C ASP A 134 1.49 1.80 5.03
N ILE A 135 1.71 1.97 3.73
CA ILE A 135 2.87 2.66 3.17
C ILE A 135 2.35 3.75 2.24
N VAL A 136 2.45 4.99 2.68
CA VAL A 136 2.10 6.17 1.90
C VAL A 136 3.37 6.85 1.45
N PHE A 137 3.69 6.72 0.17
CA PHE A 137 4.75 7.47 -0.48
C PHE A 137 4.19 8.11 -1.75
N PRO A 138 3.85 9.42 -1.70
CA PRO A 138 3.29 10.11 -2.85
C PRO A 138 4.06 9.83 -4.15
N PRO A 139 3.34 9.49 -5.24
CA PRO A 139 1.90 9.62 -5.41
C PRO A 139 1.09 8.39 -4.97
N LEU A 140 1.72 7.37 -4.39
CA LEU A 140 1.09 6.07 -4.11
C LEU A 140 0.73 5.92 -2.64
N ILE A 141 -0.39 5.24 -2.40
CA ILE A 141 -0.71 4.65 -1.11
C ILE A 141 -0.90 3.15 -1.29
N TRP A 142 -0.31 2.41 -0.36
CA TRP A 142 -0.48 0.98 -0.21
C TRP A 142 -1.05 0.69 1.16
N THR A 143 -2.05 -0.18 1.19
CA THR A 143 -2.73 -0.58 2.42
C THR A 143 -2.90 -2.08 2.42
N LEU A 144 -2.58 -2.73 3.54
CA LEU A 144 -2.90 -4.14 3.79
C LEU A 144 -4.12 -4.18 4.71
N THR A 145 -5.27 -4.59 4.22
CA THR A 145 -6.52 -4.67 5.02
C THR A 145 -6.99 -6.11 5.18
N PRO A 146 -7.84 -6.38 6.18
CA PRO A 146 -8.72 -7.54 6.12
C PRO A 146 -9.59 -7.50 4.85
N THR A 147 -9.99 -8.67 4.36
CA THR A 147 -10.99 -8.79 3.27
C THR A 147 -12.36 -8.31 3.74
N ASP A 148 -12.73 -8.67 4.96
CA ASP A 148 -14.01 -8.33 5.56
C ASP A 148 -13.81 -7.35 6.71
N THR A 149 -14.48 -6.21 6.63
CA THR A 149 -14.61 -5.28 7.75
C THR A 149 -15.99 -5.48 8.39
N PRO A 150 -16.08 -5.68 9.71
CA PRO A 150 -17.38 -5.88 10.37
C PRO A 150 -18.34 -4.73 10.06
N PRO A 151 -19.56 -5.01 9.55
CA PRO A 151 -20.47 -3.97 9.10
C PRO A 151 -20.94 -3.09 10.27
N GLU A 152 -20.86 -3.58 11.50
CA GLU A 152 -21.20 -2.79 12.68
C GLU A 152 -20.21 -1.64 12.90
N LEU A 153 -18.98 -1.68 12.34
CA LEU A 153 -18.01 -0.61 12.52
C LEU A 153 -18.26 0.59 11.59
N GLY A 154 -19.01 0.39 10.50
CA GLY A 154 -19.29 1.40 9.49
C GLY A 154 -18.75 1.03 8.11
N MET A 155 -18.77 1.99 7.20
CA MET A 155 -18.27 1.81 5.84
C MET A 155 -16.74 1.86 5.82
N ASP A 156 -16.10 0.80 5.35
CA ASP A 156 -14.64 0.76 5.13
C ASP A 156 -14.24 1.71 3.99
N ILE A 157 -13.46 2.73 4.31
CA ILE A 157 -13.01 3.72 3.33
C ILE A 157 -12.02 3.17 2.31
N THR A 158 -11.37 2.03 2.61
CA THR A 158 -10.42 1.38 1.71
C THR A 158 -11.10 0.52 0.65
N ARG A 159 -12.42 0.26 0.77
CA ARG A 159 -13.17 -0.65 -0.11
C ARG A 159 -13.06 -0.34 -1.61
N ASN A 160 -12.84 0.93 -1.95
CA ASN A 160 -12.78 1.38 -3.34
C ASN A 160 -11.36 1.32 -3.93
N LEU A 161 -10.33 1.13 -3.10
CA LEU A 161 -8.96 1.00 -3.56
C LEU A 161 -8.79 -0.23 -4.46
N THR A 162 -7.80 -0.16 -5.34
CA THR A 162 -7.49 -1.24 -6.27
C THR A 162 -6.92 -2.43 -5.51
N ASN A 163 -7.54 -3.60 -5.63
CA ASN A 163 -6.95 -4.84 -5.10
C ASN A 163 -5.76 -5.29 -5.97
N ALA A 164 -4.56 -5.23 -5.39
CA ALA A 164 -3.28 -5.61 -5.97
C ALA A 164 -2.75 -6.95 -5.42
N SER A 165 -3.56 -7.70 -4.65
CA SER A 165 -3.16 -8.98 -4.03
C SER A 165 -2.65 -10.00 -5.05
N SER A 166 -3.21 -10.01 -6.25
CA SER A 166 -2.82 -10.94 -7.32
C SER A 166 -1.45 -10.63 -7.92
N TRP A 167 -0.86 -9.45 -7.65
CA TRP A 167 0.41 -9.04 -8.26
C TRP A 167 1.57 -9.93 -7.82
N VAL A 168 1.49 -10.52 -6.61
CA VAL A 168 2.49 -11.47 -6.11
C VAL A 168 2.56 -12.77 -6.92
N ARG A 169 1.49 -13.09 -7.67
CA ARG A 169 1.37 -14.33 -8.45
C ARG A 169 2.02 -14.25 -9.83
N TYR A 170 2.50 -13.07 -10.23
CA TYR A 170 3.24 -12.93 -11.49
C TYR A 170 4.57 -13.69 -11.39
N SER A 171 5.08 -14.20 -12.51
CA SER A 171 6.45 -14.73 -12.55
C SER A 171 7.46 -13.61 -12.27
N GLN A 172 8.59 -13.95 -11.66
CA GLN A 172 9.69 -13.01 -11.42
C GLN A 172 10.25 -12.42 -12.72
N ASP A 173 10.19 -13.18 -13.82
CA ASP A 173 10.68 -12.75 -15.14
C ASP A 173 9.73 -11.79 -15.85
N ARG A 174 8.48 -11.68 -15.36
CA ARG A 174 7.46 -10.83 -15.97
C ARG A 174 7.60 -9.39 -15.49
N VAL A 175 8.61 -8.71 -16.02
CA VAL A 175 9.05 -7.37 -15.58
C VAL A 175 8.47 -6.19 -16.38
N ASN A 176 7.64 -6.48 -17.40
CA ASN A 176 7.12 -5.48 -18.32
C ASN A 176 5.60 -5.65 -18.53
N VAL A 177 4.80 -5.23 -17.55
CA VAL A 177 3.34 -5.31 -17.56
C VAL A 177 2.74 -3.92 -17.48
N ASP A 178 1.84 -3.58 -18.39
CA ASP A 178 1.09 -2.31 -18.35
C ASP A 178 0.10 -2.34 -17.18
N LEU A 179 0.16 -1.37 -16.28
CA LEU A 179 -0.76 -1.20 -15.16
C LEU A 179 -2.23 -1.23 -15.60
N ARG A 180 -2.55 -0.64 -16.76
CA ARG A 180 -3.92 -0.62 -17.30
C ARG A 180 -4.45 -2.01 -17.65
N SER A 181 -3.56 -2.96 -17.94
CA SER A 181 -3.95 -4.33 -18.29
C SER A 181 -4.33 -5.18 -17.07
N ILE A 182 -3.92 -4.77 -15.87
CA ILE A 182 -4.10 -5.55 -14.63
C ILE A 182 -4.90 -4.80 -13.57
N THR A 183 -5.25 -3.55 -13.85
CA THR A 183 -5.97 -2.65 -12.95
C THR A 183 -6.96 -1.85 -13.77
N LYS A 184 -8.23 -1.83 -13.35
CA LYS A 184 -9.30 -1.12 -14.07
C LYS A 184 -9.41 0.34 -13.62
N ASN A 185 -9.16 0.60 -12.35
CA ASN A 185 -9.26 1.90 -11.72
C ASN A 185 -8.04 2.12 -10.82
N LEU A 186 -7.63 3.36 -10.64
CA LEU A 186 -6.61 3.76 -9.68
C LEU A 186 -7.11 5.01 -8.95
N PRO A 187 -7.94 4.84 -7.91
CA PRO A 187 -8.65 5.94 -7.28
C PRO A 187 -7.74 6.80 -6.41
N PHE A 188 -8.15 8.06 -6.20
CA PHE A 188 -7.58 8.89 -5.15
C PHE A 188 -8.08 8.47 -3.77
N PHE A 189 -7.20 8.56 -2.80
CA PHE A 189 -7.49 8.26 -1.41
C PHE A 189 -6.89 9.31 -0.48
N ALA A 190 -7.75 9.89 0.35
CA ALA A 190 -7.38 10.80 1.41
C ALA A 190 -7.11 9.97 2.66
N HIS A 191 -5.84 9.70 2.95
CA HIS A 191 -5.47 8.95 4.14
C HIS A 191 -5.86 9.76 5.41
N PRO A 192 -6.56 9.18 6.39
CA PRO A 192 -7.02 9.90 7.59
C PRO A 192 -5.93 10.69 8.35
N PHE A 193 -4.75 10.09 8.57
CA PHE A 193 -3.58 10.78 9.15
C PHE A 193 -3.02 11.96 8.35
N LEU A 194 -3.29 12.03 7.05
CA LEU A 194 -2.72 13.04 6.15
C LEU A 194 -3.78 14.01 5.63
N GLY A 195 -5.05 13.77 5.95
CA GLY A 195 -6.20 14.61 5.59
C GLY A 195 -6.30 15.86 6.45
N THR A 196 -7.13 16.80 5.99
CA THR A 196 -7.45 18.04 6.72
C THR A 196 -8.48 17.83 7.83
N ASP A 197 -9.18 16.70 7.82
CA ASP A 197 -10.24 16.35 8.77
C ASP A 197 -9.76 15.37 9.86
N ARG A 198 -8.45 15.28 10.11
CA ARG A 198 -7.85 14.32 11.06
C ARG A 198 -8.56 14.30 12.43
N ASP A 199 -8.95 15.45 12.95
CA ASP A 199 -9.63 15.56 14.25
C ASP A 199 -10.99 14.86 14.30
N SER A 200 -11.58 14.56 13.14
CA SER A 200 -12.83 13.79 13.02
C SER A 200 -12.61 12.26 13.09
N TRP A 201 -11.36 11.82 13.18
CA TRP A 201 -10.97 10.41 13.18
C TRP A 201 -10.30 10.02 14.50
N PRO A 202 -11.07 9.78 15.59
CA PRO A 202 -10.52 9.20 16.81
C PRO A 202 -9.72 7.93 16.51
N GLU A 203 -8.50 7.92 17.04
CA GLU A 203 -7.50 6.88 16.84
C GLU A 203 -7.59 5.84 17.97
N MET A 204 -7.63 4.56 17.60
CA MET A 204 -7.51 3.44 18.53
C MET A 204 -6.22 2.70 18.23
N HIS A 205 -5.31 2.70 19.20
CA HIS A 205 -3.99 2.08 19.08
C HIS A 205 -3.91 0.80 19.90
N GLY A 206 -3.35 -0.25 19.31
CA GLY A 206 -2.74 -1.34 20.05
C GLY A 206 -1.22 -1.15 20.11
N GLU A 207 -0.48 -2.22 19.85
CA GLU A 207 0.94 -2.14 19.50
C GLU A 207 1.08 -1.57 18.07
N SER A 208 1.11 -0.25 17.95
CA SER A 208 1.20 0.44 16.67
C SER A 208 2.57 1.06 16.40
N VAL A 209 2.95 1.11 15.13
CA VAL A 209 4.09 1.90 14.65
C VAL A 209 3.54 3.03 13.79
N ILE A 210 4.00 4.26 14.00
CA ILE A 210 3.66 5.41 13.16
C ILE A 210 4.95 6.20 12.91
N VAL A 211 5.31 6.35 11.63
CA VAL A 211 6.48 7.12 11.21
C VAL A 211 6.06 8.10 10.13
N HIS A 212 6.23 9.39 10.42
CA HIS A 212 6.04 10.48 9.46
C HIS A 212 7.40 11.00 8.98
N GLY A 213 7.46 11.40 7.71
CA GLY A 213 8.66 12.03 7.17
C GLY A 213 8.37 12.85 5.91
N MET A 214 9.30 13.71 5.55
CA MET A 214 9.30 14.35 4.24
C MET A 214 10.05 13.45 3.26
N ILE A 215 9.43 13.18 2.12
CA ILE A 215 10.10 12.49 1.01
C ILE A 215 10.84 13.54 0.19
N PRO A 216 12.16 13.39 -0.05
CA PRO A 216 12.95 14.33 -0.82
C PRO A 216 12.41 14.53 -2.25
#